data_AF-U3C6Z9-F1
#
_entry.id   AF-U3C6Z9-F1
#
_cell.length_a   1.000
_cell.length_b   1.000
_cell.length_c   1.000
_cell.angle_alpha   90.00
_cell.angle_beta   90.00
_cell.angle_gamma   90.00
#
_symmetry.space_group_name_H-M   'P 1'
#
loop_
_entity.id
_entity.type
_entity.pdbx_description
1 polymer ?
#
loop_
_entity_poly.entity_id
_entity_poly.type
_entity_poly.pdbx_seq_one_letter_code
_entity_poly.pdbx_strand_id
1 'polypeptide(L)'
;MFSEYFEDWEVRTEYSKEFISLWSGWLGKENYHKLDEVTENEWSQFNDFLRRLAKDFSFEVVNCELQSITEVTDINSVLSSYEESMNKGASKFTKLVIPELGCVICEEWDYTYVIWHKNNGAVEALTPYIKAASLKSFHD
;
A
#
# COMPACT_ATOMS: atom_id res chain seq x y z
N MET A 1 -13.05 12.64 5.70
CA MET A 1 -12.39 13.96 5.37
C MET A 1 -10.89 13.78 5.57
N PHE A 2 -10.00 14.44 4.82
CA PHE A 2 -8.53 14.22 4.90
C PHE A 2 -7.98 14.11 6.33
N SER A 3 -8.43 14.98 7.23
CA SER A 3 -8.06 15.03 8.65
C SER A 3 -8.45 13.82 9.50
N GLU A 4 -9.30 12.93 9.00
CA GLU A 4 -9.68 11.68 9.67
C GLU A 4 -8.54 10.65 9.66
N TYR A 5 -7.72 10.71 8.61
CA TYR A 5 -6.64 9.76 8.34
C TYR A 5 -5.27 10.41 8.50
N PHE A 6 -5.14 11.71 8.22
CA PHE A 6 -3.85 12.40 8.15
C PHE A 6 -3.77 13.62 9.09
N GLU A 7 -2.58 13.84 9.65
CA GLU A 7 -2.18 15.03 10.39
C GLU A 7 -0.78 15.41 9.91
N ASP A 8 -0.55 16.68 9.55
CA ASP A 8 0.72 17.15 8.98
C ASP A 8 1.29 16.19 7.91
N TRP A 9 0.48 15.87 6.89
CA TRP A 9 0.89 15.06 5.72
C TRP A 9 1.19 13.57 6.00
N GLU A 10 1.23 13.17 7.28
CA GLU A 10 1.47 11.82 7.76
C GLU A 10 0.18 11.15 8.22
N VAL A 11 0.14 9.81 8.16
CA VAL A 11 -0.99 9.07 8.74
C VAL A 11 -0.97 9.28 10.24
N ARG A 12 -2.14 9.52 10.84
CA ARG A 12 -2.25 9.85 12.27
C ARG A 12 -1.61 8.76 13.13
N THR A 13 -0.95 9.19 14.20
CA THR A 13 -0.12 8.33 15.07
C THR A 13 -0.90 7.25 15.82
N GLU A 14 -2.22 7.36 15.90
CA GLU A 14 -3.10 6.34 16.48
C GLU A 14 -3.26 5.07 15.63
N TYR A 15 -2.83 5.09 14.37
CA TYR A 15 -2.88 3.92 13.50
C TYR A 15 -1.68 3.01 13.76
N SER A 16 -1.95 1.71 13.83
CA SER A 16 -0.94 0.64 13.80
C SER A 16 -0.55 0.32 12.36
N LYS A 17 0.64 -0.29 12.19
CA LYS A 17 1.17 -0.68 10.88
C LYS A 17 1.13 -2.20 10.72
N GLU A 18 0.77 -2.63 9.52
CA GLU A 18 1.03 -3.97 9.00
C GLU A 18 1.76 -3.80 7.67
N PHE A 19 2.85 -4.52 7.48
CA PHE A 19 3.65 -4.43 6.26
C PHE A 19 3.19 -5.49 5.27
N ILE A 20 3.16 -5.14 3.99
CA ILE A 20 2.97 -6.06 2.87
C ILE A 20 4.25 -6.02 2.05
N SER A 21 4.86 -7.18 1.79
CA SER A 21 6.03 -7.25 0.91
C SER A 21 6.11 -8.58 0.16
N LEU A 22 7.15 -8.73 -0.65
CA LEU A 22 7.49 -10.00 -1.30
C LEU A 22 8.01 -11.05 -0.30
N TRP A 23 8.38 -10.65 0.91
CA TRP A 23 9.05 -11.49 1.92
C TRP A 23 8.26 -11.56 3.23
N SER A 24 8.41 -12.63 4.00
CA SER A 24 7.66 -12.82 5.26
C SER A 24 8.15 -11.95 6.43
N GLY A 25 9.02 -10.97 6.17
CA GLY A 25 9.64 -10.11 7.16
C GLY A 25 10.74 -9.27 6.52
N TRP A 26 11.40 -8.44 7.32
CA TRP A 26 12.54 -7.65 6.88
C TRP A 26 13.68 -8.52 6.35
N LEU A 27 14.22 -8.15 5.18
CA LEU A 27 15.28 -8.90 4.50
C LEU A 27 16.54 -9.06 5.35
N GLY A 28 16.89 -8.05 6.16
CA GLY A 28 18.21 -7.98 6.81
C GLY A 28 19.30 -7.58 5.81
N LYS A 29 20.36 -6.91 6.30
CA LYS A 29 21.40 -6.30 5.47
C LYS A 29 22.09 -7.30 4.53
N GLU A 30 22.23 -8.54 4.96
CA GLU A 30 22.82 -9.64 4.21
C GLU A 30 22.01 -10.04 2.97
N ASN A 31 20.71 -9.71 2.93
CA ASN A 31 19.82 -10.06 1.83
C ASN A 31 19.41 -8.87 0.95
N TYR A 32 20.00 -7.67 1.12
CA TYR A 32 19.63 -6.49 0.33
C TYR A 32 19.84 -6.65 -1.18
N HIS A 33 20.76 -7.51 -1.60
CA HIS A 33 20.95 -7.87 -3.02
C HIS A 33 19.66 -8.41 -3.67
N LYS A 34 18.73 -8.97 -2.88
CA LYS A 34 17.45 -9.47 -3.40
C LYS A 34 16.53 -8.36 -3.90
N LEU A 35 16.74 -7.10 -3.48
CA LEU A 35 16.02 -5.95 -4.01
C LEU A 35 16.35 -5.72 -5.49
N ASP A 36 17.61 -5.94 -5.88
CA ASP A 36 18.08 -5.81 -7.26
C ASP A 36 17.62 -6.98 -8.15
N GLU A 37 17.23 -8.10 -7.54
CA GLU A 37 16.78 -9.32 -8.22
C GLU A 37 15.27 -9.35 -8.47
N VAL A 38 14.50 -8.41 -7.89
CA VAL A 38 13.05 -8.34 -8.07
C VAL A 38 12.71 -8.11 -9.53
N THR A 39 11.92 -9.02 -10.08
CA THR A 39 11.45 -8.96 -11.46
C THR A 39 10.17 -8.13 -11.59
N GLU A 40 9.87 -7.67 -12.81
CA GLU A 40 8.60 -7.03 -13.13
C GLU A 40 7.40 -7.91 -12.74
N ASN A 41 7.51 -9.23 -12.92
CA ASN A 41 6.45 -10.17 -12.54
C ASN A 41 6.22 -10.20 -11.01
N GLU A 42 7.28 -10.16 -10.20
CA GLU A 42 7.16 -10.11 -8.75
C GLU A 42 6.58 -8.78 -8.30
N TRP A 43 7.09 -7.67 -8.82
CA TRP A 43 6.52 -6.35 -8.53
C TRP A 43 5.05 -6.22 -8.98
N SER A 44 4.65 -6.87 -10.08
CA SER A 44 3.26 -6.81 -10.57
C SER A 44 2.23 -7.35 -9.58
N GLN A 45 2.67 -8.16 -8.60
CA GLN A 45 1.84 -8.68 -7.51
C GLN A 45 1.21 -7.55 -6.67
N PHE A 46 1.88 -6.42 -6.50
CA PHE A 46 1.31 -5.25 -5.79
C PHE A 46 0.14 -4.63 -6.57
N ASN A 47 0.27 -4.51 -7.88
CA ASN A 47 -0.81 -4.04 -8.74
C ASN A 47 -1.98 -5.02 -8.74
N ASP A 48 -1.71 -6.32 -8.78
CA ASP A 48 -2.75 -7.35 -8.71
C ASP A 48 -3.47 -7.36 -7.35
N PHE A 49 -2.76 -7.11 -6.26
CA PHE A 49 -3.35 -6.92 -4.95
C PHE A 49 -4.36 -5.76 -4.95
N LEU A 50 -3.97 -4.56 -5.40
CA LEU A 50 -4.86 -3.40 -5.46
C LEU A 50 -6.05 -3.62 -6.41
N ARG A 51 -5.83 -4.23 -7.58
CA ARG A 51 -6.91 -4.57 -8.53
C ARG A 51 -7.92 -5.55 -7.95
N ARG A 52 -7.48 -6.50 -7.13
CA ARG A 52 -8.38 -7.46 -6.47
C ARG A 52 -9.22 -6.76 -5.41
N LEU A 53 -8.61 -5.90 -4.61
CA LEU A 53 -9.35 -5.10 -3.62
C LEU A 53 -10.40 -4.21 -4.27
N ALA A 54 -10.09 -3.59 -5.40
CA ALA A 54 -10.98 -2.64 -6.07
C ALA A 54 -12.26 -3.30 -6.64
N LYS A 55 -12.37 -4.64 -6.59
CA LYS A 55 -13.60 -5.36 -6.94
C LYS A 55 -14.61 -5.37 -5.80
N ASP A 56 -14.13 -5.29 -4.57
CA ASP A 56 -14.92 -5.51 -3.35
C ASP A 56 -14.95 -4.27 -2.44
N PHE A 57 -14.04 -3.32 -2.65
CA PHE A 57 -13.92 -2.09 -1.86
C PHE A 57 -13.78 -0.85 -2.75
N SER A 58 -14.33 0.26 -2.27
CA SER A 58 -14.03 1.57 -2.83
C SER A 58 -12.66 2.06 -2.38
N PHE A 59 -12.03 2.83 -3.25
CA PHE A 59 -10.75 3.46 -2.99
C PHE A 59 -10.90 4.97 -3.08
N GLU A 60 -10.18 5.68 -2.22
CA GLU A 60 -9.96 7.10 -2.38
C GLU A 60 -8.45 7.38 -2.42
N VAL A 61 -8.02 8.18 -3.40
CA VAL A 61 -6.61 8.60 -3.52
C VAL A 61 -6.38 9.87 -2.72
N VAL A 62 -5.25 9.89 -2.02
CA VAL A 62 -4.88 11.00 -1.13
C VAL A 62 -3.91 11.92 -1.86
N ASN A 63 -4.24 13.22 -1.89
CA ASN A 63 -3.30 14.26 -2.29
C ASN A 63 -2.92 15.06 -1.04
N CYS A 64 -1.71 14.79 -0.52
CA CYS A 64 -1.23 15.47 0.68
C CYS A 64 -1.04 16.98 0.42
N GLU A 65 -0.50 17.39 -0.74
CA GLU A 65 -0.25 18.80 -1.09
C GLU A 65 -1.52 19.65 -1.01
N LEU A 66 -2.62 19.11 -1.53
CA LEU A 66 -3.94 19.77 -1.56
C LEU A 66 -4.81 19.43 -0.33
N GLN A 67 -4.30 18.58 0.58
CA GLN A 67 -5.04 18.01 1.71
C GLN A 67 -6.42 17.49 1.30
N SER A 68 -6.46 16.77 0.18
CA SER A 68 -7.69 16.27 -0.40
C SER A 68 -7.67 14.75 -0.53
N ILE A 69 -8.86 14.19 -0.53
CA ILE A 69 -9.12 12.78 -0.78
C ILE A 69 -10.19 12.72 -1.85
N THR A 70 -9.97 11.93 -2.90
CA THR A 70 -10.89 11.81 -4.03
C THR A 70 -11.13 10.35 -4.37
N GLU A 71 -12.38 9.99 -4.58
CA GLU A 71 -12.77 8.64 -5.00
C GLU A 71 -12.06 8.22 -6.30
N VAL A 72 -11.57 6.99 -6.33
CA VAL A 72 -10.92 6.37 -7.48
C VAL A 72 -11.96 5.56 -8.24
N THR A 73 -12.36 6.03 -9.41
CA THR A 73 -13.35 5.36 -10.26
C THR A 73 -12.75 4.24 -11.12
N ASP A 74 -11.47 4.35 -11.45
CA ASP A 74 -10.68 3.30 -12.11
C ASP A 74 -9.35 3.14 -11.37
N ILE A 75 -9.18 1.99 -10.71
CA ILE A 75 -7.95 1.69 -9.96
C ILE A 75 -6.70 1.77 -10.84
N ASN A 76 -6.79 1.44 -12.13
CA ASN A 76 -5.62 1.47 -13.02
C ASN A 76 -5.09 2.89 -13.25
N SER A 77 -5.88 3.93 -13.00
CA SER A 77 -5.44 5.32 -13.11
C SER A 77 -4.44 5.74 -12.02
N VAL A 78 -4.35 4.99 -10.92
CA VAL A 78 -3.45 5.27 -9.79
C VAL A 78 -2.36 4.21 -9.59
N LEU A 79 -2.35 3.17 -10.43
CA LEU A 79 -1.28 2.17 -10.45
C LEU A 79 -0.10 2.70 -11.26
N SER A 80 1.10 2.58 -10.72
CA SER A 80 2.31 2.79 -11.51
C SER A 80 2.58 1.57 -12.38
N SER A 81 3.29 1.76 -13.48
CA SER A 81 4.03 0.70 -14.19
C SER A 81 5.33 0.34 -13.46
N TYR A 82 5.95 -0.77 -13.83
CA TYR A 82 7.21 -1.22 -13.21
C TYR A 82 8.31 -0.17 -13.39
N GLU A 83 8.48 0.33 -14.61
CA GLU A 83 9.46 1.38 -14.93
C GLU A 83 9.20 2.66 -14.13
N GLU A 84 7.95 3.12 -14.02
CA GLU A 84 7.61 4.28 -13.20
C GLU A 84 7.91 4.05 -11.73
N SER A 85 7.58 2.86 -11.20
CA SER A 85 7.81 2.50 -9.80
C SER A 85 9.29 2.52 -9.46
N MET A 86 10.15 2.07 -10.38
CA MET A 86 11.60 2.06 -10.17
C MET A 86 12.25 3.43 -10.22
N ASN A 87 11.62 4.40 -10.90
CA ASN A 87 12.20 5.72 -11.14
C ASN A 87 11.55 6.83 -10.31
N LYS A 88 10.38 6.59 -9.69
CA LYS A 88 9.67 7.62 -8.93
C LYS A 88 10.28 7.84 -7.55
N GLY A 89 10.28 9.08 -7.10
CA GLY A 89 10.66 9.44 -5.74
C GLY A 89 9.49 9.27 -4.76
N ALA A 90 9.81 9.27 -3.46
CA ALA A 90 8.83 9.09 -2.38
C ALA A 90 7.65 10.08 -2.41
N SER A 91 7.84 11.28 -2.97
CA SER A 91 6.73 12.25 -3.12
C SER A 91 5.64 11.80 -4.09
N LYS A 92 5.91 10.79 -4.91
CA LYS A 92 4.96 10.18 -5.85
C LYS A 92 4.44 8.82 -5.38
N PHE A 93 4.77 8.41 -4.15
CA PHE A 93 4.25 7.17 -3.60
C PHE A 93 2.76 7.27 -3.38
N THR A 94 2.06 6.23 -3.82
CA THR A 94 0.61 6.20 -3.81
C THR A 94 0.12 6.01 -2.38
N LYS A 95 -0.85 6.83 -1.97
CA LYS A 95 -1.56 6.73 -0.68
C LYS A 95 -3.04 6.58 -0.98
N LEU A 96 -3.62 5.49 -0.51
CA LEU A 96 -5.00 5.11 -0.76
C LEU A 96 -5.75 4.92 0.56
N VAL A 97 -6.98 5.39 0.63
CA VAL A 97 -7.90 5.10 1.73
C VAL A 97 -8.90 4.05 1.25
N ILE A 98 -9.24 3.10 2.14
CA ILE A 98 -10.40 2.22 2.00
C ILE A 98 -11.37 2.60 3.11
N PRO A 99 -12.35 3.48 2.84
CA PRO A 99 -13.23 4.05 3.86
C PRO A 99 -14.02 2.98 4.64
N GLU A 100 -14.48 1.93 3.96
CA GLU A 100 -15.26 0.83 4.53
C GLU A 100 -14.49 0.05 5.59
N LEU A 101 -13.16 0.01 5.45
CA LEU A 101 -12.25 -0.61 6.41
C LEU A 101 -11.59 0.39 7.33
N GLY A 102 -11.83 1.70 7.15
CA GLY A 102 -11.19 2.76 7.91
C GLY A 102 -9.67 2.63 7.95
N CYS A 103 -9.04 2.21 6.84
CA CYS A 103 -7.60 1.97 6.75
C CYS A 103 -6.96 2.76 5.61
N VAL A 104 -5.65 2.96 5.71
CA VAL A 104 -4.83 3.61 4.68
C VAL A 104 -3.80 2.62 4.16
N ILE A 105 -3.63 2.53 2.84
CA ILE A 105 -2.54 1.79 2.20
C ILE A 105 -1.56 2.82 1.64
N CYS A 106 -0.32 2.79 2.13
CA CYS A 106 0.76 3.63 1.66
C CYS A 106 1.79 2.76 0.96
N GLU A 107 2.19 3.13 -0.25
CA GLU A 107 3.40 2.61 -0.87
C GLU A 107 4.63 3.12 -0.12
N GLU A 108 5.64 2.25 -0.02
CA GLU A 108 6.95 2.54 0.56
C GLU A 108 8.07 1.97 -0.33
N TRP A 109 9.30 2.30 0.06
CA TRP A 109 10.50 1.75 -0.57
C TRP A 109 10.61 0.23 -0.42
N ASP A 110 11.58 -0.35 -1.12
CA ASP A 110 12.00 -1.74 -0.95
C ASP A 110 10.86 -2.75 -1.17
N TYR A 111 10.02 -2.49 -2.18
CA TYR A 111 8.88 -3.34 -2.54
C TYR A 111 7.98 -3.64 -1.33
N THR A 112 7.64 -2.58 -0.59
CA THR A 112 6.82 -2.67 0.61
C THR A 112 5.63 -1.72 0.50
N TYR A 113 4.47 -2.19 0.94
CA TYR A 113 3.30 -1.36 1.19
C TYR A 113 2.99 -1.43 2.68
N VAL A 114 2.48 -0.35 3.27
CA VAL A 114 2.08 -0.29 4.67
C VAL A 114 0.57 -0.14 4.73
N ILE A 115 -0.10 -1.07 5.40
CA ILE A 115 -1.49 -0.90 5.86
C ILE A 115 -1.45 -0.21 7.21
N TRP A 116 -2.06 0.96 7.28
CA TRP A 116 -2.34 1.66 8.52
C TRP A 116 -3.76 1.35 8.96
N HIS A 117 -3.93 0.80 10.16
CA HIS A 117 -5.22 0.34 10.68
C HIS A 117 -5.42 0.69 12.16
N LYS A 118 -6.67 0.68 12.63
CA LYS A 118 -7.02 0.91 14.06
C LYS A 118 -7.41 -0.38 14.79
N ASN A 119 -6.82 -1.51 14.42
CA ASN A 119 -7.20 -2.85 14.94
C ASN A 119 -8.71 -3.14 14.83
N ASN A 120 -9.30 -2.73 13.70
CA ASN A 120 -10.73 -2.75 13.43
C ASN A 120 -11.15 -3.89 12.48
N GLY A 121 -10.32 -4.92 12.30
CA GLY A 121 -10.59 -6.01 11.36
C GLY A 121 -10.07 -5.78 9.94
N ALA A 122 -9.44 -4.61 9.67
CA ALA A 122 -8.96 -4.29 8.33
C ALA A 122 -7.89 -5.27 7.83
N VAL A 123 -6.90 -5.60 8.66
CA VAL A 123 -5.82 -6.54 8.27
C VAL A 123 -6.40 -7.93 7.95
N GLU A 124 -7.33 -8.40 8.76
CA GLU A 124 -8.02 -9.67 8.57
C GLU A 124 -8.85 -9.67 7.27
N ALA A 125 -9.53 -8.56 6.97
CA ALA A 125 -10.28 -8.39 5.73
C ALA A 125 -9.37 -8.35 4.49
N LEU A 126 -8.18 -7.76 4.58
CA LEU A 126 -7.22 -7.63 3.47
C LEU A 126 -6.37 -8.90 3.28
N THR A 127 -6.19 -9.72 4.32
CA THR A 127 -5.33 -10.93 4.31
C THR A 127 -5.63 -11.91 3.16
N PRO A 128 -6.89 -12.24 2.83
CA PRO A 128 -7.19 -13.12 1.68
C PRO A 128 -6.67 -12.56 0.35
N TYR A 129 -6.73 -11.23 0.17
CA TYR A 129 -6.28 -10.55 -1.06
C TYR A 129 -4.76 -10.51 -1.17
N ILE A 130 -4.07 -10.26 -0.04
CA ILE A 130 -2.60 -10.32 0.05
C ILE A 130 -2.13 -11.71 -0.38
N LYS A 131 -2.72 -12.76 0.19
CA LYS A 131 -2.39 -14.16 -0.15
C LYS A 131 -2.72 -14.50 -1.61
N ALA A 132 -3.86 -14.02 -2.12
CA ALA A 132 -4.26 -14.25 -3.51
C ALA A 132 -3.35 -13.54 -4.54
N ALA A 133 -2.64 -12.50 -4.11
CA ALA A 133 -1.62 -11.82 -4.89
C ALA A 133 -0.21 -12.43 -4.72
N SER A 134 -0.06 -13.50 -3.94
CA SER A 134 1.24 -14.11 -3.57
C SER A 134 2.15 -13.24 -2.70
N LEU A 135 1.63 -12.13 -2.16
CA LEU A 135 2.35 -11.27 -1.23
C LEU A 135 2.35 -11.86 0.19
N LYS A 136 3.23 -11.32 1.03
CA LYS A 136 3.33 -11.64 2.46
C LYS A 136 2.94 -10.42 3.27
N SER A 137 2.42 -10.66 4.47
CA SER A 137 2.26 -9.61 5.47
C SER A 137 2.95 -9.97 6.76
N PHE A 138 3.42 -8.97 7.49
CA PHE A 138 4.01 -9.11 8.81
C PHE A 138 3.83 -7.82 9.64
N HIS A 139 3.82 -8.02 10.96
CA HIS A 139 3.82 -6.95 11.96
C HIS A 139 5.23 -6.80 12.55
N ASP A 140 5.58 -5.60 12.99
CA ASP A 140 6.86 -5.29 13.68
C ASP A 140 6.57 -4.79 15.11
#